data_AF-A0A1F4EI95-F1
#
_entry.id   AF-A0A1F4EI95-F1
#
_cell.length_a   1.000
_cell.length_b   1.000
_cell.length_c   1.000
_cell.angle_alpha   90.00
_cell.angle_beta   90.00
_cell.angle_gamma   90.00
#
_symmetry.space_group_name_H-M   'P 1'
#
loop_
_entity.id
_entity.type
_entity.pdbx_description
1 polymer ?
#
loop_
_entity_poly.entity_id
_entity_poly.type
_entity_poly.pdbx_seq_one_letter_code
_entity_poly.pdbx_strand_id
1 'polypeptide(L)' 'MNEKLMRVRPQAPEFGAGVPRDPIERLAYFAHLAPSTHNSQPWRFVVEGGAIDVFADPARALPAADRDRREMYLSVGCAL' A
#
# COMPACT_ATOMS: atom_id res chain seq x y z
N MET A 1 22.93 19.59 -40.70
CA MET A 1 22.76 19.57 -39.24
C MET A 1 21.94 18.34 -38.90
N ASN A 2 22.55 17.31 -38.31
CA ASN A 2 21.84 16.08 -37.97
C ASN A 2 21.26 16.22 -36.56
N GLU A 3 19.95 16.40 -36.47
CA GLU A 3 19.23 16.37 -35.21
C GLU A 3 19.28 14.95 -34.64
N LYS A 4 20.10 14.77 -33.61
CA LYS A 4 20.19 13.51 -32.87
C LYS A 4 18.93 13.39 -32.02
N LEU A 5 17.87 12.81 -32.60
CA LEU A 5 16.62 12.54 -31.89
C LEU A 5 16.91 11.57 -30.73
N MET A 6 16.99 12.09 -29.50
CA MET A 6 17.16 11.29 -28.29
C MET A 6 15.84 10.56 -27.98
N ARG A 7 15.69 9.38 -28.56
CA ARG A 7 14.54 8.51 -28.32
C ARG A 7 14.67 7.88 -26.93
N VAL A 8 14.07 8.50 -25.91
CA VAL A 8 13.94 7.89 -24.58
C VAL A 8 12.93 6.75 -24.68
N ARG A 9 13.37 5.51 -24.44
CA ARG A 9 12.46 4.39 -24.25
C ARG A 9 12.04 4.39 -22.78
N PRO A 10 10.74 4.26 -22.45
CA PRO A 10 10.34 4.04 -21.07
C PRO A 10 11.00 2.74 -20.59
N GLN A 11 11.85 2.85 -19.57
CA GLN A 11 12.28 1.68 -18.80
C GLN A 11 11.10 1.24 -17.94
N ALA A 12 10.93 -0.07 -17.79
CA ALA A 12 10.05 -0.58 -16.75
C ALA A 12 10.49 0.02 -15.40
N PRO A 13 9.56 0.38 -14.51
CA PRO A 13 9.93 0.93 -13.22
C PRO A 13 10.88 -0.03 -12.50
N GLU A 14 12.08 0.46 -12.20
CA GLU A 14 13.03 -0.27 -11.38
C GLU A 14 12.65 -0.07 -9.91
N PHE A 15 12.17 -1.13 -9.28
CA PHE A 15 11.88 -1.11 -7.85
C PHE A 15 13.14 -1.43 -7.05
N GLY A 16 13.34 -0.72 -5.94
CA GLY A 16 14.49 -0.90 -5.06
C GLY A 16 14.58 -2.30 -4.45
N ALA A 17 15.75 -2.61 -3.88
CA ALA A 17 15.96 -3.87 -3.17
C ALA A 17 14.93 -4.04 -2.04
N GLY A 18 14.33 -5.23 -1.94
CA GLY A 18 13.32 -5.56 -0.93
C GLY A 18 11.87 -5.34 -1.37
N VAL A 19 11.62 -4.73 -2.53
CA VAL A 19 10.26 -4.65 -3.11
C VAL A 19 9.91 -5.98 -3.78
N PRO A 20 8.71 -6.57 -3.52
CA PRO A 20 8.31 -7.83 -4.13
C PRO A 20 8.34 -7.82 -5.67
N ARG A 21 8.73 -8.95 -6.26
CA ARG A 21 8.78 -9.15 -7.72
C ARG A 21 7.40 -9.47 -8.29
N ASP A 22 6.57 -10.15 -7.52
CA ASP A 22 5.18 -10.38 -7.87
C ASP A 22 4.39 -9.05 -7.83
N PRO A 23 3.62 -8.71 -8.88
CA PRO A 23 2.87 -7.45 -8.92
C PRO A 23 1.82 -7.32 -7.81
N ILE A 24 1.14 -8.41 -7.41
CA ILE A 24 0.10 -8.37 -6.39
C ILE A 24 0.73 -8.18 -5.01
N GLU A 25 1.79 -8.92 -4.70
CA GLU A 25 2.56 -8.70 -3.47
C GLU A 25 3.13 -7.28 -3.39
N ARG A 26 3.53 -6.71 -4.54
CA ARG A 26 4.05 -5.34 -4.61
C ARG A 26 2.96 -4.29 -4.31
N LEU A 27 1.74 -4.51 -4.77
CA LEU A 27 0.61 -3.65 -4.42
C LEU A 27 0.35 -3.68 -2.91
N ALA A 28 0.33 -4.87 -2.29
CA ALA A 28 0.21 -5.00 -0.85
C ALA A 28 1.37 -4.34 -0.08
N TYR A 29 2.60 -4.46 -0.60
CA TYR A 29 3.78 -3.80 -0.03
C TYR A 29 3.63 -2.27 0.01
N PHE A 30 3.16 -1.65 -1.08
CA PHE A 30 2.97 -0.21 -1.11
C PHE A 30 1.73 0.25 -0.34
N ALA A 31 0.64 -0.51 -0.36
CA ALA A 31 -0.54 -0.27 0.47
C ALA A 31 -0.19 -0.21 1.96
N HIS A 32 0.76 -1.05 2.41
CA HIS A 32 1.24 -1.03 3.79
C HIS A 32 1.93 0.28 4.21
N LEU A 33 2.38 1.11 3.26
CA LEU A 33 3.01 2.40 3.53
C LEU A 33 2.00 3.55 3.70
N ALA A 34 0.70 3.27 3.57
CA ALA A 34 -0.34 4.26 3.75
C ALA A 34 -0.26 4.93 5.15
N PRO A 35 -0.69 6.20 5.26
CA PRO A 35 -0.80 6.83 6.56
C PRO A 35 -1.93 6.16 7.38
N SER A 36 -1.77 6.15 8.71
CA SER A 36 -2.81 5.72 9.64
C SER A 36 -2.76 6.53 10.94
N THR A 37 -3.90 6.66 11.62
CA THR A 37 -3.96 7.30 12.93
C THR A 37 -2.96 6.64 13.88
N HIS A 38 -2.11 7.45 14.52
CA HIS A 38 -1.03 7.02 15.41
C HIS A 38 -0.07 5.97 14.80
N ASN A 39 -0.01 5.88 13.46
CA ASN A 39 0.70 4.82 12.75
C ASN A 39 0.31 3.41 13.24
N SER A 40 -0.94 3.24 13.66
CA SER A 40 -1.47 1.98 14.20
C SER A 40 -1.52 0.87 13.15
N GLN A 41 -1.58 1.26 11.87
CA GLN A 41 -1.63 0.37 10.70
C GLN A 41 -2.73 -0.70 10.86
N PRO A 42 -4.01 -0.31 11.02
CA PRO A 42 -5.08 -1.21 11.44
C PRO A 42 -5.64 -2.04 10.28
N TRP A 43 -4.78 -2.47 9.37
CA TRP A 43 -5.11 -3.28 8.21
C TRP A 43 -4.42 -4.64 8.28
N ARG A 44 -5.08 -5.64 7.72
CA ARG A 44 -4.52 -6.94 7.41
C ARG A 44 -4.73 -7.24 5.93
N PHE A 45 -3.64 -7.46 5.21
CA PHE A 45 -3.65 -7.90 3.81
C PHE A 45 -3.54 -9.42 3.74
N VAL A 46 -4.38 -10.04 2.91
CA VAL A 46 -4.25 -11.44 2.53
C VAL A 46 -4.12 -11.50 1.02
N VAL A 47 -3.00 -12.04 0.54
CA VAL A 47 -2.72 -12.20 -0.89
C VAL A 47 -2.94 -13.66 -1.25
N GLU A 48 -3.99 -13.93 -2.02
CA GLU A 48 -4.34 -15.28 -2.48
C GLU A 48 -5.11 -15.20 -3.80
N GLY A 49 -4.95 -16.20 -4.67
CA GLY A 49 -5.77 -16.32 -5.89
C GLY A 49 -5.64 -15.16 -6.89
N GLY A 50 -4.56 -14.38 -6.83
CA GLY A 50 -4.39 -13.17 -7.67
C GLY A 50 -5.18 -11.95 -7.19
N ALA A 51 -5.68 -11.97 -5.96
CA ALA A 51 -6.39 -10.86 -5.32
C ALA A 51 -5.71 -10.46 -3.99
N ILE A 52 -6.10 -9.28 -3.49
CA ILE A 52 -5.73 -8.79 -2.17
C ILE A 52 -7.02 -8.56 -1.39
N ASP A 53 -7.26 -9.39 -0.38
CA ASP A 53 -8.32 -9.12 0.58
C ASP A 53 -7.79 -8.18 1.66
N VAL A 54 -8.54 -7.12 1.95
CA VAL A 54 -8.18 -6.09 2.93
C VAL A 54 -9.19 -6.11 4.07
N PHE A 55 -8.70 -6.41 5.26
CA PHE A 55 -9.51 -6.44 6.47
C PHE A 55 -9.07 -5.33 7.42
N ALA A 56 -10.03 -4.67 8.07
CA ALA A 56 -9.72 -3.90 9.27
C ALA A 56 -9.29 -4.86 10.39
N ASP A 57 -8.30 -4.49 11.20
CA ASP A 57 -7.80 -5.27 12.34
C ASP A 57 -8.28 -4.64 13.67
N PRO A 58 -9.35 -5.19 14.30
CA PRO A 58 -9.89 -4.64 15.55
C PRO A 58 -8.91 -4.70 16.72
N ALA A 59 -7.87 -5.54 16.66
CA ALA A 59 -6.84 -5.63 17.69
C ALA A 59 -5.92 -4.40 17.72
N ARG A 60 -5.91 -3.63 16.63
CA ARG A 60 -5.15 -2.37 16.49
C ARG A 60 -5.99 -1.12 16.70
N ALA A 61 -7.22 -1.27 17.18
CA ALA A 61 -8.07 -0.14 17.51
C ALA A 61 -7.47 0.70 18.65
N LEU A 62 -7.83 1.98 18.68
CA LEU A 62 -7.32 2.95 19.64
C LEU A 62 -8.48 3.50 20.48
N PRO A 63 -8.99 2.78 21.51
CA PRO A 63 -10.23 3.15 22.19
C PRO A 63 -10.23 4.55 22.82
N ALA A 64 -9.06 5.05 23.21
CA ALA A 64 -8.90 6.37 23.80
C ALA A 64 -8.96 7.51 22.75
N ALA A 65 -8.43 7.28 21.54
CA ALA A 65 -8.34 8.29 20.49
C ALA A 65 -9.46 8.16 19.43
N ASP A 66 -9.95 6.94 19.20
CA ASP A 66 -10.91 6.57 18.16
C ASP A 66 -11.94 5.57 18.72
N ARG A 67 -12.74 6.04 19.69
CA ARG A 67 -13.72 5.22 20.40
C ARG A 67 -14.73 4.55 19.46
N ASP A 68 -15.15 5.26 18.42
CA ASP A 68 -16.19 4.83 17.49
C ASP A 68 -15.58 4.12 16.25
N ARG A 69 -14.25 3.90 16.24
CA ARG A 69 -13.49 3.21 15.18
C ARG A 69 -13.54 3.88 13.81
N ARG A 70 -13.95 5.15 13.75
CA ARG A 70 -14.07 5.88 12.49
C ARG A 70 -12.70 6.06 11.84
N GLU A 71 -11.70 6.42 12.63
CA GLU A 71 -10.35 6.65 12.12
C GLU A 71 -9.63 5.36 11.72
N MET A 72 -9.95 4.25 12.39
CA MET A 72 -9.52 2.91 12.01
C MET A 72 -9.96 2.61 10.57
N TYR A 73 -11.24 2.81 10.24
CA TYR A 73 -11.74 2.57 8.88
C TYR A 73 -11.24 3.61 7.87
N LEU A 74 -11.04 4.87 8.26
CA LEU A 74 -10.39 5.86 7.40
C LEU A 74 -8.95 5.46 7.06
N SER A 75 -8.20 4.94 8.05
CA SER A 75 -6.84 4.43 7.85
C SER A 75 -6.83 3.26 6.87
N VAL A 76 -7.77 2.30 7.01
CA VAL A 76 -7.92 1.22 6.02
C VAL A 76 -8.24 1.77 4.63
N GLY A 77 -9.10 2.79 4.54
CA GLY A 77 -9.39 3.48 3.29
C GLY A 77 -8.17 4.16 2.66
N CYS A 78 -7.21 4.66 3.45
CA CYS A 78 -5.95 5.20 2.93
C CYS A 78 -5.03 4.13 2.33
N ALA A 79 -5.21 2.87 2.73
CA ALA A 79 -4.42 1.75 2.23
C ALA A 79 -5.04 1.06 0.98
N LEU A 80 -6.24 1.47 0.57
CA LEU A 80 -6.93 1.02 -0.65
C LEU A 80 -6.64 1.97 -1.83
#